data_AF-A0A962ZBU5-F1
#
_entry.id   AF-A0A962ZBU5-F1
#
_cell.length_a   1.000
_cell.length_b   1.000
_cell.length_c   1.000
_cell.angle_alpha   90.00
_cell.angle_beta   90.00
_cell.angle_gamma   90.00
#
_symmetry.space_group_name_H-M   'P 1'
#
loop_
_entity.id
_entity.type
_entity.pdbx_description
1 polymer ?
#
loop_
_entity_poly.entity_id
_entity_poly.type
_entity_poly.pdbx_seq_one_letter_code
_entity_poly.pdbx_strand_id
1 'polypeptide(L)'
;MVKPDPGSFVAVNVMRARLTMLGFNLAFITLRTSQAKLFEGGIHLAGLEGLIHLSTGTALVTSVGLSLAAMTVFLLSTILDERGVCEPRLLAMGDLLMCLAIGQAVIGYFSPYLNVIAAELDSDIEHTLLVARIGDGIRLLGGAVWCLVTYVAPAVFLWRSPCARRTLVLMAFAYLLLLLLVGQCRVLAQMIETPELMPDFFERFLLMPLAAPLFW
;
A
#
# COMPACT_ATOMS: atom_id res chain seq x y z
N MET A 1 4.03 -26.37 30.42
CA MET A 1 4.22 -26.04 28.98
C MET A 1 3.08 -26.66 28.21
N VAL A 2 2.14 -25.85 27.70
CA VAL A 2 0.99 -26.34 26.92
C VAL A 2 1.52 -26.78 25.55
N LYS A 3 1.32 -28.05 25.21
CA LYS A 3 1.71 -28.63 23.94
C LYS A 3 0.81 -28.00 22.85
N PRO A 4 1.34 -27.27 21.87
CA PRO A 4 0.51 -26.66 20.84
C PRO A 4 -0.11 -27.76 19.97
N ASP A 5 -1.40 -27.59 19.65
CA ASP A 5 -2.14 -28.57 18.86
C ASP A 5 -1.50 -28.78 17.47
N PRO A 6 -1.28 -30.04 17.06
CA PRO A 6 -0.52 -30.39 15.85
C PRO A 6 -1.18 -29.98 14.53
N GLY A 7 -2.40 -29.42 14.54
CA GLY A 7 -3.11 -28.93 13.37
C GLY A 7 -2.98 -27.42 13.10
N SER A 8 -2.20 -26.69 13.89
CA SER A 8 -2.20 -25.21 13.84
C SER A 8 -1.08 -24.59 13.00
N PHE A 9 -0.09 -25.35 12.52
CA PHE A 9 1.12 -24.79 11.90
C PHE A 9 1.00 -24.64 10.38
N VAL A 10 1.69 -23.63 9.81
CA VAL A 10 1.71 -23.36 8.36
C VAL A 10 3.07 -23.72 7.77
N ALA A 11 3.08 -24.34 6.59
CA ALA A 11 4.31 -24.73 5.92
C ALA A 11 5.13 -23.52 5.44
N VAL A 12 6.47 -23.58 5.60
CA VAL A 12 7.41 -22.53 5.18
C VAL A 12 7.36 -22.23 3.68
N ASN A 13 6.97 -23.19 2.84
CA ASN A 13 6.81 -22.95 1.40
C ASN A 13 5.81 -21.81 1.09
N VAL A 14 4.78 -21.64 1.92
CA VAL A 14 3.81 -20.55 1.79
C VAL A 14 4.46 -19.20 2.14
N MET A 15 5.32 -19.17 3.16
CA MET A 15 6.12 -17.99 3.51
C MET A 15 7.07 -17.60 2.38
N ARG A 16 7.71 -18.56 1.71
CA ARG A 16 8.62 -18.28 0.59
C ARG A 16 7.94 -17.51 -0.54
N ALA A 17 6.71 -17.88 -0.91
CA ALA A 17 5.95 -17.18 -1.94
C ALA A 17 5.67 -15.71 -1.56
N ARG A 18 5.33 -15.45 -0.28
CA ARG A 18 5.09 -14.10 0.25
C ARG A 18 6.36 -13.24 0.24
N LEU A 19 7.50 -13.82 0.60
CA LEU A 19 8.79 -13.14 0.52
C LEU A 19 9.18 -12.79 -0.92
N THR A 20 8.89 -13.66 -1.89
CA THR A 20 9.09 -13.35 -3.32
C THR A 20 8.22 -12.16 -3.75
N MET A 21 6.97 -12.10 -3.31
CA MET A 21 6.07 -10.98 -3.59
C MET A 21 6.61 -9.66 -3.02
N LEU A 22 7.12 -9.68 -1.78
CA LEU A 22 7.75 -8.51 -1.16
C LEU A 22 9.04 -8.09 -1.86
N GLY A 23 9.88 -9.06 -2.27
CA GLY A 23 11.08 -8.78 -3.07
C GLY A 23 10.74 -8.13 -4.40
N PHE A 24 9.70 -8.61 -5.08
CA PHE A 24 9.18 -7.98 -6.30
C PHE A 24 8.67 -6.56 -6.04
N ASN A 25 7.91 -6.33 -4.96
CA ASN A 25 7.42 -5.00 -4.59
C ASN A 25 8.57 -4.01 -4.39
N LEU A 26 9.63 -4.42 -3.68
CA LEU A 26 10.82 -3.60 -3.47
C LEU A 26 11.57 -3.30 -4.78
N ALA A 27 11.75 -4.31 -5.64
CA ALA A 27 12.38 -4.13 -6.95
C ALA A 27 11.58 -3.15 -7.82
N PHE A 28 10.26 -3.30 -7.82
CA PHE A 28 9.35 -2.41 -8.55
C PHE A 28 9.43 -0.96 -8.05
N ILE A 29 9.39 -0.73 -6.74
CA ILE A 29 9.51 0.62 -6.16
C ILE A 29 10.85 1.25 -6.52
N THR A 30 11.92 0.46 -6.50
CA THR A 30 13.27 0.92 -6.90
C THR A 30 13.30 1.38 -8.36
N LEU A 31 12.73 0.58 -9.27
CA LEU A 31 12.61 0.94 -10.70
C LEU A 31 11.72 2.17 -10.90
N ARG A 32 10.65 2.32 -10.13
CA ARG A 32 9.78 3.50 -10.21
C ARG A 32 10.48 4.76 -9.70
N THR A 33 11.26 4.63 -8.63
CA THR A 33 11.97 5.77 -8.05
C THR A 33 13.09 6.25 -8.98
N SER A 34 13.76 5.35 -9.71
CA SER A 34 14.74 5.75 -10.72
C SER A 34 14.12 6.43 -11.95
N GLN A 35 12.85 6.13 -12.26
CA GLN A 35 12.09 6.77 -13.34
C GLN A 35 11.31 8.02 -12.91
N ALA A 36 11.22 8.31 -11.61
CA ALA A 36 10.40 9.41 -11.08
C ALA A 36 10.80 10.80 -11.59
N LYS A 37 12.04 10.95 -12.08
CA LYS A 37 12.57 12.21 -12.65
C LYS A 37 11.91 12.62 -13.98
N LEU A 38 11.06 11.79 -14.57
CA LEU A 38 10.47 11.98 -15.90
C LEU A 38 9.05 12.57 -15.88
N PHE A 39 8.46 12.80 -14.71
CA PHE A 39 7.09 13.32 -14.60
C PHE A 39 7.10 14.81 -14.24
N GLU A 40 6.47 15.64 -15.07
CA GLU A 40 6.27 17.07 -14.85
C GLU A 40 5.12 17.32 -13.85
N GLY A 41 5.19 18.42 -13.07
CA GLY A 41 4.14 18.83 -12.12
C GLY A 41 4.44 18.63 -10.63
N GLY A 42 5.65 18.20 -10.25
CA GLY A 42 6.06 18.10 -8.85
C GLY A 42 6.40 19.46 -8.21
N ILE A 43 6.62 19.49 -6.90
CA ILE A 43 7.08 20.69 -6.19
C ILE A 43 8.61 20.66 -6.03
N HIS A 44 9.23 21.84 -6.03
CA HIS A 44 10.64 21.98 -5.65
C HIS A 44 10.77 22.06 -4.12
N LEU A 45 11.40 21.04 -3.51
CA LEU A 45 11.84 21.11 -2.12
C LEU A 45 13.28 21.62 -2.04
N ALA A 46 13.51 22.61 -1.16
CA ALA A 46 14.85 23.09 -0.89
C ALA A 46 15.76 21.95 -0.41
N GLY A 47 16.86 21.70 -1.13
CA GLY A 47 17.82 20.63 -0.84
C GLY A 47 17.66 19.34 -1.64
N LEU A 48 16.65 19.23 -2.52
CA LEU A 48 16.47 18.11 -3.45
C LEU A 48 16.53 18.62 -4.90
N GLU A 49 17.33 17.95 -5.74
CA GLU A 49 17.41 18.28 -7.17
C GLU A 49 16.19 17.70 -7.92
N GLY A 50 15.35 18.58 -8.48
CA GLY A 50 14.22 18.22 -9.34
C GLY A 50 12.84 18.50 -8.73
N LEU A 51 11.80 18.29 -9.55
CA LEU A 51 10.40 18.35 -9.13
C LEU A 51 10.03 17.01 -8.50
N ILE A 52 9.40 17.03 -7.32
CA ILE A 52 9.02 15.83 -6.58
C ILE A 52 7.52 15.87 -6.29
N HIS A 53 6.84 14.77 -6.62
CA HIS A 53 5.52 14.48 -6.06
C HIS A 53 5.69 13.83 -4.67
N LEU A 54 5.72 14.66 -3.63
CA LEU A 54 5.73 14.28 -2.23
C LEU A 54 4.64 13.26 -1.84
N SER A 55 3.40 13.37 -2.34
CA SER A 55 2.33 12.40 -2.04
C SER A 55 2.64 11.01 -2.60
N THR A 56 3.18 10.95 -3.81
CA THR A 56 3.65 9.72 -4.46
C THR A 56 4.90 9.17 -3.76
N GLY A 57 5.88 10.03 -3.45
CA GLY A 57 7.11 9.66 -2.76
C GLY A 57 6.83 9.10 -1.37
N THR A 58 5.93 9.71 -0.60
CA THR A 58 5.53 9.21 0.73
C THR A 58 4.84 7.86 0.65
N ALA A 59 3.96 7.64 -0.33
CA ALA A 59 3.35 6.32 -0.57
C ALA A 59 4.41 5.25 -0.89
N LEU A 60 5.38 5.56 -1.76
CA LEU A 60 6.45 4.61 -2.10
C LEU A 60 7.39 4.33 -0.92
N VAL A 61 7.81 5.35 -0.17
CA VAL A 61 8.68 5.18 1.01
C VAL A 61 7.98 4.38 2.12
N THR A 62 6.70 4.67 2.38
CA THR A 62 5.92 3.89 3.35
C THR A 62 5.72 2.45 2.88
N SER A 63 5.54 2.21 1.58
CA SER A 63 5.52 0.86 1.00
C SER A 63 6.83 0.10 1.24
N VAL A 64 7.99 0.74 1.10
CA VAL A 64 9.29 0.13 1.43
C VAL A 64 9.38 -0.20 2.92
N GLY A 65 9.04 0.74 3.80
CA GLY A 65 9.08 0.53 5.24
C GLY A 65 8.18 -0.63 5.70
N LEU A 66 6.96 -0.68 5.17
CA LEU A 66 6.01 -1.76 5.43
C LEU A 66 6.48 -3.10 4.86
N SER A 67 7.12 -3.10 3.68
CA SER A 67 7.68 -4.32 3.08
C SER A 67 8.79 -4.89 3.96
N LEU A 68 9.71 -4.06 4.44
CA LEU A 68 10.77 -4.47 5.34
C LEU A 68 10.21 -4.97 6.68
N ALA A 69 9.22 -4.27 7.25
CA ALA A 69 8.54 -4.72 8.46
C ALA A 69 7.85 -6.08 8.26
N ALA A 70 7.16 -6.28 7.14
CA ALA A 70 6.54 -7.55 6.78
C ALA A 70 7.58 -8.67 6.64
N MET A 71 8.71 -8.41 5.97
CA MET A 71 9.81 -9.37 5.86
C MET A 71 10.35 -9.75 7.24
N THR A 72 10.57 -8.78 8.13
CA THR A 72 11.02 -9.04 9.51
C THR A 72 10.02 -9.89 10.26
N VAL A 73 8.72 -9.58 10.18
CA VAL A 73 7.68 -10.37 10.85
C VAL A 73 7.60 -11.79 10.28
N PHE A 74 7.76 -11.96 8.96
CA PHE A 74 7.84 -13.30 8.37
C PHE A 74 9.06 -14.07 8.86
N LEU A 75 10.23 -13.44 8.95
CA LEU A 75 11.43 -14.06 9.53
C LEU A 75 11.19 -14.50 10.98
N LEU A 76 10.59 -13.63 11.80
CA LEU A 76 10.24 -13.94 13.19
C LEU A 76 9.20 -15.06 13.29
N SER A 77 8.36 -15.25 12.26
CA SER A 77 7.37 -16.33 12.24
C SER A 77 8.00 -17.72 12.05
N THR A 78 9.27 -17.83 11.64
CA THR A 78 9.89 -19.14 11.41
C THR A 78 10.18 -19.86 12.71
N ILE A 79 9.71 -21.09 12.81
CA ILE A 79 10.11 -22.00 13.88
C ILE A 79 11.29 -22.81 13.34
N LEU A 80 12.45 -22.66 13.96
CA LEU A 80 13.66 -23.41 13.61
C LEU A 80 13.53 -24.86 14.09
N ASP A 81 12.72 -25.65 13.39
CA ASP A 81 12.45 -27.06 13.63
C ASP A 81 12.58 -27.85 12.33
N GLU A 82 12.86 -29.15 12.40
CA GLU A 82 13.09 -30.03 11.24
C GLU A 82 11.88 -30.09 10.29
N ARG A 83 10.69 -29.74 10.80
CA ARG A 83 9.43 -29.73 10.06
C ARG A 83 9.26 -28.53 9.13
N GLY A 84 10.06 -27.47 9.29
CA GLY A 84 9.97 -26.27 8.45
C GLY A 84 8.59 -25.61 8.50
N VAL A 85 8.19 -25.16 9.70
CA VAL A 85 6.86 -24.56 9.95
C VAL A 85 6.95 -23.12 10.48
N CYS A 86 5.86 -22.36 10.31
CA CYS A 86 5.73 -20.98 10.77
C CYS A 86 4.66 -20.85 11.87
N GLU A 87 4.89 -19.93 12.81
CA GLU A 87 3.90 -19.51 13.80
C GLU A 87 2.76 -18.73 13.11
N PRO A 88 1.49 -19.16 13.24
CA PRO A 88 0.37 -18.60 12.48
C PRO A 88 0.07 -17.13 12.77
N ARG A 89 0.31 -16.69 14.01
CA ARG A 89 0.01 -15.32 14.44
C ARG A 89 0.92 -14.31 13.76
N LEU A 90 2.22 -14.56 13.83
CA LEU A 90 3.22 -13.72 13.17
C LEU A 90 3.06 -13.80 11.65
N LEU A 91 2.75 -14.98 11.11
CA LEU A 91 2.49 -15.14 9.69
C LEU A 91 1.29 -14.29 9.21
N ALA A 92 0.18 -14.30 9.94
CA ALA A 92 -0.98 -13.47 9.63
C ALA A 92 -0.68 -11.97 9.76
N MET A 93 0.12 -11.57 10.75
CA MET A 93 0.56 -10.18 10.90
C MET A 93 1.45 -9.73 9.72
N GLY A 94 2.35 -10.60 9.26
CA GLY A 94 3.18 -10.35 8.08
C GLY A 94 2.34 -10.21 6.81
N ASP A 95 1.30 -11.03 6.64
CA ASP A 95 0.36 -10.93 5.52
C ASP A 95 -0.37 -9.58 5.49
N LEU A 96 -0.81 -9.10 6.66
CA LEU A 96 -1.48 -7.81 6.79
C LEU A 96 -0.54 -6.64 6.43
N LEU A 97 0.70 -6.67 6.92
CA LEU A 97 1.70 -5.66 6.57
C LEU A 97 2.07 -5.71 5.09
N MET A 98 2.18 -6.89 4.51
CA MET A 98 2.40 -7.09 3.07
C MET A 98 1.26 -6.48 2.25
N CYS A 99 0.00 -6.70 2.62
CA CYS A 99 -1.14 -6.05 1.98
C CYS A 99 -1.06 -4.52 2.06
N LEU A 100 -0.73 -3.94 3.23
CA LEU A 100 -0.56 -2.49 3.34
C LEU A 100 0.57 -1.99 2.43
N ALA A 101 1.71 -2.69 2.39
CA ALA A 101 2.83 -2.30 1.55
C ALA A 101 2.44 -2.26 0.08
N ILE A 102 1.78 -3.31 -0.42
CA ILE A 102 1.35 -3.39 -1.82
C ILE A 102 0.28 -2.32 -2.11
N GLY A 103 -0.65 -2.09 -1.18
CA GLY A 103 -1.64 -1.01 -1.31
C GLY A 103 -0.99 0.37 -1.49
N GLN A 104 0.06 0.66 -0.72
CA GLN A 104 0.82 1.90 -0.87
C GLN A 104 1.62 1.95 -2.18
N ALA A 105 2.17 0.83 -2.64
CA ALA A 105 2.85 0.76 -3.94
C ALA A 105 1.90 1.03 -5.11
N VAL A 106 0.66 0.53 -5.01
CA VAL A 106 -0.39 0.79 -6.01
C VAL A 106 -0.71 2.27 -6.07
N ILE A 107 -0.89 2.94 -4.92
CA ILE A 107 -1.10 4.40 -4.89
C ILE A 107 0.08 5.12 -5.54
N GLY A 108 1.31 4.83 -5.10
CA GLY A 108 2.52 5.46 -5.63
C GLY A 108 2.79 5.14 -7.11
N TYR A 109 2.19 4.09 -7.66
CA TYR A 109 2.28 3.79 -9.08
C TYR A 109 1.26 4.55 -9.91
N PHE A 110 -0.03 4.47 -9.54
CA PHE A 110 -1.14 4.96 -10.35
C PHE A 110 -1.34 6.48 -10.25
N SER A 111 -1.14 7.07 -9.05
CA SER A 111 -1.34 8.50 -8.81
C SER A 111 -0.59 9.42 -9.78
N PRO A 112 0.73 9.26 -10.07
CA PRO A 112 1.41 10.17 -10.98
C PRO A 112 0.87 10.11 -12.42
N TYR A 113 0.43 8.94 -12.89
CA TYR A 113 -0.17 8.83 -14.22
C TYR A 113 -1.50 9.56 -14.32
N LEU A 114 -2.31 9.50 -13.27
CA LEU A 114 -3.60 10.19 -13.23
C LEU A 114 -3.43 11.70 -13.12
N ASN A 115 -2.40 12.17 -12.42
CA ASN A 115 -2.05 13.59 -12.36
C ASN A 115 -1.64 14.13 -13.73
N VAL A 116 -0.82 13.39 -14.49
CA VAL A 116 -0.44 13.77 -15.86
C VAL A 116 -1.66 13.80 -16.77
N ILE A 117 -2.53 12.80 -16.68
CA ILE A 117 -3.77 12.76 -17.46
C ILE A 117 -4.67 13.95 -17.11
N ALA A 118 -4.82 14.28 -15.83
CA ALA A 118 -5.61 15.43 -15.39
C ALA A 118 -5.04 16.76 -15.94
N ALA A 119 -3.72 16.96 -15.86
CA ALA A 119 -3.06 18.14 -16.41
C ALA A 119 -3.26 18.27 -17.93
N GLU A 120 -3.25 17.14 -18.65
CA GLU A 120 -3.47 17.10 -20.10
C GLU A 120 -4.94 17.33 -20.48
N LEU A 121 -5.90 17.01 -19.60
CA LEU A 121 -7.31 17.34 -19.81
C LEU A 121 -7.55 18.86 -19.71
N ASP A 122 -6.80 19.55 -18.85
CA ASP A 122 -6.92 20.99 -18.65
C ASP A 122 -6.29 21.82 -19.79
N SER A 123 -5.44 21.20 -20.63
CA SER A 123 -4.70 21.89 -21.71
C SER A 123 -5.44 21.95 -23.07
N ASP A 124 -6.71 21.51 -23.13
CA ASP A 124 -7.64 21.63 -24.28
C ASP A 124 -7.10 21.09 -25.64
N ILE A 125 -6.66 19.83 -25.64
CA ILE A 125 -6.08 19.15 -26.82
C ILE A 125 -7.16 18.46 -27.67
N GLU A 126 -6.92 18.29 -28.98
CA GLU A 126 -7.81 17.61 -29.97
C GLU A 126 -8.29 16.18 -29.58
N HIS A 127 -7.81 15.60 -28.48
CA HIS A 127 -8.11 14.24 -28.04
C HIS A 127 -8.63 14.12 -26.60
N THR A 128 -9.12 15.21 -25.99
CA THR A 128 -9.61 15.24 -24.58
C THR A 128 -10.53 14.08 -24.22
N LEU A 129 -11.46 13.68 -25.11
CA LEU A 129 -12.37 12.57 -24.85
C LEU A 129 -11.66 11.21 -24.74
N LEU A 130 -10.67 10.94 -25.59
CA LEU A 130 -9.92 9.68 -25.58
C LEU A 130 -9.00 9.62 -24.35
N VAL A 131 -8.33 10.73 -24.03
CA VAL A 131 -7.47 10.85 -22.86
C VAL A 131 -8.28 10.68 -21.58
N ALA A 132 -9.48 11.26 -21.49
CA ALA A 132 -10.40 11.08 -20.37
C ALA A 132 -10.80 9.60 -20.19
N ARG A 133 -11.14 8.90 -21.28
CA ARG A 133 -11.51 7.47 -21.23
C ARG A 133 -10.34 6.59 -20.77
N ILE A 134 -9.12 6.90 -21.19
CA ILE A 134 -7.91 6.21 -20.73
C ILE A 134 -7.73 6.47 -19.22
N GLY A 135 -7.89 7.72 -18.78
CA GLY A 135 -7.86 8.11 -17.36
C GLY A 135 -8.86 7.33 -16.51
N ASP A 136 -10.11 7.25 -16.95
CA ASP A 136 -11.15 6.48 -16.26
C ASP A 136 -10.79 5.00 -16.15
N GLY A 137 -10.29 4.41 -17.25
CA GLY A 137 -9.86 3.01 -17.26
C GLY A 137 -8.72 2.74 -16.26
N ILE A 138 -7.72 3.62 -16.22
CA ILE A 138 -6.58 3.54 -15.30
C ILE A 138 -7.04 3.73 -13.85
N ARG A 139 -7.92 4.71 -13.59
CA ARG A 139 -8.50 4.98 -12.26
C ARG A 139 -9.31 3.80 -11.76
N LEU A 140 -10.16 3.20 -12.61
CA LEU A 140 -10.95 2.01 -12.26
C LEU A 140 -10.07 0.80 -11.98
N LEU A 141 -9.09 0.52 -12.85
CA LEU A 141 -8.17 -0.59 -12.67
C LEU A 141 -7.36 -0.44 -11.39
N GLY A 142 -6.71 0.71 -11.22
CA GLY A 142 -5.91 1.00 -10.04
C GLY A 142 -6.75 0.96 -8.76
N GLY A 143 -7.94 1.56 -8.78
CA GLY A 143 -8.85 1.57 -7.64
C GLY A 143 -9.36 0.18 -7.26
N ALA A 144 -9.67 -0.66 -8.26
CA ALA A 144 -10.04 -2.05 -8.03
C ALA A 144 -8.90 -2.85 -7.42
N VAL A 145 -7.67 -2.74 -7.96
CA VAL A 145 -6.48 -3.42 -7.41
C VAL A 145 -6.21 -2.96 -5.99
N TRP A 146 -6.27 -1.65 -5.74
CA TRP A 146 -6.07 -1.08 -4.42
C TRP A 146 -7.10 -1.60 -3.41
N CYS A 147 -8.39 -1.61 -3.78
CA CYS A 147 -9.47 -2.11 -2.93
C CYS A 147 -9.31 -3.61 -2.62
N LEU A 148 -8.95 -4.42 -3.63
CA LEU A 148 -8.69 -5.84 -3.46
C LEU A 148 -7.56 -6.10 -2.46
N VAL A 149 -6.45 -5.36 -2.60
CA VAL A 149 -5.27 -5.54 -1.74
C VAL A 149 -5.47 -4.97 -0.34
N THR A 150 -6.22 -3.87 -0.20
CA THR A 150 -6.40 -3.14 1.07
C THR A 150 -7.55 -3.67 1.92
N TYR A 151 -8.59 -4.24 1.31
CA TYR A 151 -9.77 -4.70 2.07
C TYR A 151 -10.03 -6.18 1.89
N VAL A 152 -10.05 -6.65 0.64
CA VAL A 152 -10.48 -8.02 0.35
C VAL A 152 -9.44 -9.04 0.81
N ALA A 153 -8.16 -8.86 0.44
CA ALA A 153 -7.10 -9.78 0.82
C ALA A 153 -6.90 -9.87 2.35
N PRO A 154 -6.81 -8.75 3.11
CA PRO A 154 -6.78 -8.78 4.57
C PRO A 154 -7.97 -9.49 5.21
N ALA A 155 -9.18 -9.22 4.71
CA ALA A 155 -10.39 -9.89 5.21
C ALA A 155 -10.34 -11.41 5.00
N VAL A 156 -9.91 -11.86 3.82
CA VAL A 156 -9.74 -13.28 3.51
C VAL A 156 -8.65 -13.92 4.37
N PHE A 157 -7.52 -13.24 4.59
CA PHE A 157 -6.44 -13.74 5.45
C PHE A 157 -6.87 -13.86 6.90
N LEU A 158 -7.57 -12.87 7.44
CA LEU A 158 -8.13 -12.92 8.80
C LEU A 158 -9.17 -14.03 8.94
N TRP A 159 -10.06 -14.20 7.95
CA TRP A 159 -11.09 -15.24 7.99
C TRP A 159 -10.49 -16.65 7.93
N ARG A 160 -9.47 -16.86 7.10
CA ARG A 160 -8.81 -18.18 6.97
C ARG A 160 -7.76 -18.47 8.04
N SER A 161 -7.43 -17.48 8.88
CA SER A 161 -6.36 -17.63 9.88
C SER A 161 -6.81 -18.51 11.05
N PRO A 162 -5.99 -19.48 11.50
CA PRO A 162 -6.30 -20.37 12.62
C PRO A 162 -6.17 -19.68 14.00
N CYS A 163 -6.14 -18.35 14.05
CA CYS A 163 -5.95 -17.60 15.29
C CYS A 163 -7.24 -17.46 16.11
N ALA A 164 -7.10 -17.28 17.43
CA ALA A 164 -8.23 -16.99 18.29
C ALA A 164 -8.93 -15.68 17.89
N ARG A 165 -10.25 -15.63 18.02
CA ARG A 165 -11.08 -14.48 17.60
C ARG A 165 -10.63 -13.15 18.20
N ARG A 166 -10.18 -13.14 19.47
CA ARG A 166 -9.65 -11.93 20.12
C ARG A 166 -8.39 -11.40 19.42
N THR A 167 -7.49 -12.30 19.03
CA THR A 167 -6.27 -11.95 18.29
C THR A 167 -6.60 -11.42 16.90
N LEU A 168 -7.57 -12.02 16.21
CA LEU A 168 -8.02 -11.54 14.89
C LEU A 168 -8.62 -10.14 14.96
N VAL A 169 -9.46 -9.86 15.97
CA VAL A 169 -10.04 -8.52 16.17
C VAL A 169 -8.95 -7.50 16.47
N LEU A 170 -7.97 -7.85 17.31
CA LEU A 170 -6.83 -6.98 17.61
C LEU A 170 -6.00 -6.69 16.33
N MET A 171 -5.72 -7.72 15.53
CA MET A 171 -4.98 -7.59 14.27
C MET A 171 -5.74 -6.73 13.25
N ALA A 172 -7.06 -6.92 13.13
CA ALA A 172 -7.91 -6.11 12.26
C ALA A 172 -7.90 -4.63 12.70
N PHE A 173 -8.01 -4.38 14.01
CA PHE A 173 -7.95 -3.03 14.56
C PHE A 173 -6.58 -2.38 14.32
N ALA A 174 -5.49 -3.10 14.59
CA ALA A 174 -4.13 -2.62 14.35
C ALA A 174 -3.88 -2.35 12.85
N TYR A 175 -4.39 -3.21 11.98
CA TYR A 175 -4.35 -3.02 10.53
C TYR A 175 -5.07 -1.74 10.10
N LEU A 176 -6.30 -1.52 10.56
CA LEU A 176 -7.07 -0.31 10.23
C LEU A 176 -6.41 0.96 10.77
N LEU A 177 -5.84 0.90 11.97
CA LEU A 177 -5.09 2.01 12.56
C LEU A 177 -3.85 2.35 11.73
N LEU A 178 -3.08 1.35 11.29
CA LEU A 178 -1.92 1.55 10.43
C LEU A 178 -2.32 2.07 9.05
N LEU A 179 -3.40 1.53 8.46
CA LEU A 179 -3.95 2.01 7.19
C LEU A 179 -4.30 3.50 7.28
N LEU A 180 -4.98 3.90 8.36
CA LEU A 180 -5.33 5.29 8.63
C LEU A 180 -4.07 6.16 8.77
N LEU A 181 -3.11 5.73 9.59
CA LEU A 181 -1.88 6.49 9.86
C LEU A 181 -1.06 6.72 8.59
N VAL A 182 -0.86 5.67 7.80
CA VAL A 182 -0.12 5.78 6.54
C VAL A 182 -0.89 6.61 5.51
N GLY A 183 -2.21 6.44 5.44
CA GLY A 183 -3.07 7.27 4.60
C GLY A 183 -3.03 8.76 5.01
N GLN A 184 -2.94 9.06 6.31
CA GLN A 184 -2.76 10.43 6.82
C GLN A 184 -1.45 11.04 6.36
N CYS A 185 -0.33 10.30 6.43
CA CYS A 185 0.96 10.80 5.94
C CYS A 185 0.87 11.22 4.47
N ARG A 186 0.15 10.45 3.64
CA ARG A 186 -0.09 10.79 2.24
C ARG A 186 -0.97 12.03 2.07
N VAL A 187 -2.08 12.12 2.79
CA VAL A 187 -2.99 13.28 2.73
C VAL A 187 -2.25 14.56 3.11
N LEU A 188 -1.44 14.52 4.16
CA LEU A 188 -0.60 15.65 4.56
C LEU A 188 0.41 16.03 3.47
N ALA A 189 1.01 15.05 2.80
CA ALA A 189 1.90 15.29 1.68
C ALA A 189 1.18 15.94 0.48
N GLN A 190 -0.03 15.48 0.16
CA GLN A 190 -0.86 16.04 -0.92
C GLN A 190 -1.28 17.49 -0.64
N MET A 191 -1.59 17.82 0.62
CA MET A 191 -1.90 19.20 1.02
C MET A 191 -0.71 20.17 0.87
N ILE A 192 0.53 19.67 0.98
CA ILE A 192 1.73 20.47 0.74
C ILE A 192 1.88 20.76 -0.76
N GLU A 193 1.52 19.79 -1.61
CA GLU A 193 1.56 19.93 -3.07
C GLU A 193 0.43 20.81 -3.61
N THR A 194 -0.76 20.67 -3.04
CA THR A 194 -2.01 21.31 -3.49
C THR A 194 -2.70 22.04 -2.33
N PRO A 195 -2.16 23.19 -1.89
CA PRO A 195 -2.67 23.91 -0.72
C PRO A 195 -4.09 24.46 -0.90
N GLU A 196 -4.60 24.53 -2.13
CA GLU A 196 -5.94 24.98 -2.47
C GLU A 196 -7.04 23.97 -2.10
N LEU A 197 -6.71 22.68 -1.98
CA LEU A 197 -7.61 21.66 -1.42
C LEU A 197 -7.45 21.62 0.10
N MET A 198 -8.25 22.41 0.81
CA MET A 198 -8.51 22.23 2.25
C MET A 198 -9.85 21.52 2.47
N PRO A 199 -9.90 20.18 2.37
CA PRO A 199 -11.08 19.39 2.64
C PRO A 199 -11.52 19.50 4.11
N ASP A 200 -12.80 19.26 4.34
CA ASP A 200 -13.39 19.24 5.67
C ASP A 200 -12.72 18.20 6.58
N PHE A 201 -12.84 18.38 7.90
CA PHE A 201 -12.20 17.50 8.88
C PHE A 201 -12.48 16.01 8.61
N PHE A 202 -13.73 15.65 8.32
CA PHE A 202 -14.09 14.25 8.06
C PHE A 202 -13.45 13.70 6.78
N GLU A 203 -13.38 14.51 5.72
CA GLU A 203 -12.76 14.12 4.46
C GLU A 203 -11.26 13.92 4.63
N ARG A 204 -10.60 14.89 5.26
CA ARG A 204 -9.16 14.86 5.55
C ARG A 204 -8.77 13.69 6.45
N PHE A 205 -9.52 13.49 7.54
CA PHE A 205 -9.10 12.56 8.58
C PHE A 205 -9.55 11.12 8.33
N LEU A 206 -10.60 10.91 7.54
CA LEU A 206 -11.27 9.60 7.45
C LEU A 206 -11.48 9.14 6.01
N LEU A 207 -12.07 9.95 5.13
CA LEU A 207 -12.37 9.51 3.75
C LEU A 207 -11.14 9.42 2.86
N MET A 208 -10.32 10.47 2.78
CA MET A 208 -9.14 10.48 1.90
C MET A 208 -8.09 9.39 2.23
N PRO A 209 -7.87 9.02 3.51
CA PRO A 209 -7.03 7.87 3.86
C PRO A 209 -7.65 6.52 3.50
N LEU A 210 -8.96 6.36 3.70
CA LEU A 210 -9.67 5.07 3.56
C LEU A 210 -10.29 4.88 2.16
N ALA A 211 -10.26 5.87 1.30
CA ALA A 211 -10.76 5.77 -0.06
C ALA A 211 -9.81 6.47 -1.04
N ALA A 212 -8.51 6.17 -0.88
CA ALA A 212 -7.45 6.83 -1.64
C ALA A 212 -7.72 6.93 -3.16
N PRO A 213 -8.26 5.89 -3.85
CA PRO A 213 -8.54 5.96 -5.28
C PRO A 213 -9.62 6.97 -5.72
N LEU A 214 -10.48 7.40 -4.81
CA LEU A 214 -11.47 8.45 -5.10
C LEU A 214 -10.84 9.85 -5.13
N PHE A 215 -9.65 10.00 -4.57
CA PHE A 215 -8.94 11.26 -4.39
C PHE A 215 -7.54 11.22 -5.00
N TRP A 216 -7.39 10.45 -6.08
CA TRP A 216 -6.22 10.44 -6.95
C TRP A 216 -6.24 11.63 -7.89
#